data_AF-A0A7S0BYB6-F1
#
_entry.id   AF-A0A7S0BYB6-F1
#
_cell.length_a   1.000
_cell.length_b   1.000
_cell.length_c   1.000
_cell.angle_alpha   90.00
_cell.angle_beta   90.00
_cell.angle_gamma   90.00
#
_symmetry.space_group_name_H-M   'P 1'
#
loop_
_entity.id
_entity.type
_entity.pdbx_description
1 polymer ?
#
loop_
_entity_poly.entity_id
_entity_poly.type
_entity_poly.pdbx_seq_one_letter_code
_entity_poly.pdbx_strand_id
1 'polypeptide(L)'
;MTELNRQWKFSILSSVFMVLPDYFLVNVLGTLYFPDDGVWKIGGAVSWYMCGMWAIPFLLILSISSFSSSTTCFGNDDQQLQNKKETPIIKIGYDDEPNVSELLCAAAVALAIFGTAEHILRPLNIWHAREENITHMMGPSAAMYVLPAEALLGCAILFTYRKVRNRCFIYQFFGCLAVMLMYTGSLAISFLLLERQEIMQDVFIRSTSSSD
;
A
#
# COMPACT_ATOMS: atom_id res chain seq x y z
N MET A 1 -22.15 9.36 -12.65
CA MET A 1 -21.26 8.19 -12.46
C MET A 1 -21.23 7.90 -10.96
N THR A 2 -21.51 6.66 -10.51
CA THR A 2 -21.53 6.34 -9.06
C THR A 2 -20.13 6.44 -8.46
N GLU A 3 -20.01 6.75 -7.16
CA GLU A 3 -18.70 6.85 -6.47
C GLU A 3 -17.91 5.54 -6.59
N LEU A 4 -18.58 4.39 -6.46
CA LEU A 4 -17.99 3.08 -6.65
C LEU A 4 -17.33 2.91 -8.03
N ASN A 5 -17.96 3.41 -9.11
CA ASN A 5 -17.39 3.37 -10.46
C ASN A 5 -16.09 4.21 -10.55
N ARG A 6 -16.03 5.33 -9.84
CA ARG A 6 -14.83 6.18 -9.79
C ARG A 6 -13.70 5.49 -9.05
N GLN A 7 -13.99 4.88 -7.91
CA GLN A 7 -13.03 4.11 -7.12
C GLN A 7 -12.48 2.93 -7.93
N TRP A 8 -13.34 2.19 -8.64
CA TRP A 8 -12.93 1.11 -9.53
C TRP A 8 -11.96 1.57 -10.63
N LYS A 9 -12.32 2.62 -11.37
CA LYS A 9 -11.47 3.15 -12.46
C LYS A 9 -10.09 3.57 -11.94
N PHE A 10 -10.08 4.28 -10.80
CA PHE A 10 -8.83 4.70 -10.17
C PHE A 10 -8.01 3.52 -9.65
N SER A 11 -8.66 2.51 -9.07
CA SER A 11 -8.00 1.30 -8.55
C SER A 11 -7.38 0.47 -9.66
N ILE A 12 -8.09 0.29 -10.78
CA ILE A 12 -7.56 -0.39 -11.98
C ILE A 12 -6.35 0.36 -12.52
N LEU A 13 -6.46 1.68 -12.66
CA LEU A 13 -5.35 2.49 -13.15
C LEU A 13 -4.12 2.38 -12.22
N SER A 14 -4.34 2.48 -10.91
CA SER A 14 -3.27 2.36 -9.91
C SER A 14 -2.64 0.97 -9.91
N SER A 15 -3.45 -0.08 -10.08
CA SER A 15 -3.02 -1.49 -10.11
C SER A 15 -1.99 -1.76 -11.20
N VAL A 16 -2.14 -1.15 -12.38
CA VAL A 16 -1.17 -1.30 -13.48
C VAL A 16 0.22 -0.78 -13.09
N PHE A 17 0.29 0.27 -12.29
CA PHE A 17 1.58 0.81 -11.84
C PHE A 17 2.25 -0.04 -10.76
N MET A 18 1.48 -0.81 -9.97
CA MET A 18 2.01 -1.58 -8.84
C MET A 18 2.93 -2.74 -9.24
N VAL A 19 2.93 -3.12 -10.51
CA VAL A 19 3.87 -4.08 -11.09
C VAL A 19 5.33 -3.63 -10.89
N LEU A 20 5.61 -2.33 -10.91
CA LEU A 20 6.97 -1.80 -10.78
C LEU A 20 7.54 -1.98 -9.36
N PRO A 21 6.82 -1.63 -8.28
CA PRO A 21 7.18 -2.03 -6.92
C PRO A 21 7.43 -3.54 -6.77
N ASP A 22 6.60 -4.38 -7.37
CA ASP A 22 6.77 -5.84 -7.31
C ASP A 22 8.05 -6.28 -8.06
N TYR A 23 8.31 -5.68 -9.22
CA TYR A 23 9.54 -5.91 -9.98
C TYR A 23 10.80 -5.47 -9.20
N PHE A 24 10.70 -4.37 -8.45
CA PHE A 24 11.76 -3.88 -7.57
C PHE A 24 12.04 -4.88 -6.44
N LEU A 25 11.00 -5.46 -5.82
CA LEU A 25 11.16 -6.48 -4.77
C LEU A 25 11.87 -7.73 -5.29
N VAL A 26 11.57 -8.16 -6.53
CA VAL A 26 12.20 -9.36 -7.12
C VAL A 26 13.64 -9.10 -7.55
N ASN A 27 13.90 -8.05 -8.33
CA ASN A 27 15.19 -7.88 -9.00
C ASN A 27 16.19 -7.00 -8.25
N VAL A 28 15.72 -6.08 -7.41
CA VAL A 28 16.60 -5.16 -6.68
C VAL A 28 16.80 -5.63 -5.24
N LEU A 29 15.71 -5.93 -4.54
CA LEU A 29 15.80 -6.40 -3.16
C LEU A 29 16.02 -7.92 -3.06
N GLY A 30 15.64 -8.69 -4.08
CA GLY A 30 15.80 -10.15 -4.08
C GLY A 30 15.00 -10.85 -2.97
N THR A 31 13.94 -10.20 -2.49
CA THR A 31 13.12 -10.62 -1.34
C THR A 31 11.85 -11.35 -1.76
N LEU A 32 11.43 -11.19 -3.01
CA LEU A 32 10.19 -11.77 -3.54
C LEU A 32 10.50 -12.76 -4.67
N TYR A 33 9.78 -13.89 -4.69
CA TYR A 33 9.90 -14.91 -5.71
C TYR A 33 8.54 -15.31 -6.27
N PHE A 34 8.46 -15.36 -7.60
CA PHE A 34 7.29 -15.83 -8.34
C PHE A 34 7.60 -17.20 -8.97
N PRO A 35 6.89 -18.27 -8.60
CA PRO A 35 7.04 -19.59 -9.21
C PRO A 35 6.80 -19.58 -10.72
N ASP A 36 7.32 -20.57 -11.43
CA ASP A 36 7.05 -20.74 -12.86
C ASP A 36 5.65 -21.34 -13.05
N ASP A 37 4.68 -20.46 -13.24
CA ASP A 37 3.26 -20.73 -13.46
C ASP A 37 2.91 -20.95 -14.95
N GLY A 38 3.90 -20.90 -15.85
CA GLY A 38 3.71 -20.98 -17.30
C GLY A 38 3.07 -19.72 -17.90
N VAL A 39 2.84 -18.69 -17.10
CA VAL A 39 2.29 -17.40 -17.52
C VAL A 39 3.42 -16.48 -17.93
N TRP A 40 3.15 -15.55 -18.85
CA TRP A 40 4.14 -14.57 -19.26
C TRP A 40 4.55 -13.67 -18.08
N LYS A 41 5.86 -13.62 -17.80
CA LYS A 41 6.47 -12.76 -16.78
C LYS A 41 7.03 -11.48 -17.38
N ILE A 42 6.72 -10.35 -16.77
CA ILE A 42 7.24 -9.02 -17.08
C ILE A 42 8.72 -8.99 -16.66
N GLY A 43 9.60 -8.78 -17.63
CA GLY A 43 11.05 -8.84 -17.45
C GLY A 43 11.57 -10.17 -16.91
N GLY A 44 10.83 -11.28 -17.11
CA GLY A 44 11.17 -12.60 -16.59
C GLY A 44 10.94 -12.79 -15.09
N ALA A 45 10.44 -11.79 -14.38
CA ALA A 45 10.40 -11.75 -12.92
C ALA A 45 8.98 -11.75 -12.32
N VAL A 46 8.05 -10.93 -12.84
CA VAL A 46 6.72 -10.73 -12.23
C VAL A 46 5.61 -11.23 -13.15
N SER A 47 4.70 -12.08 -12.68
CA SER A 47 3.60 -12.62 -13.50
C SER A 47 2.60 -11.54 -13.93
N TRP A 48 2.13 -11.61 -15.19
CA TRP A 48 1.27 -10.58 -15.80
C TRP A 48 -0.04 -10.29 -15.05
N TYR A 49 -0.64 -11.28 -14.38
CA TYR A 49 -1.88 -11.08 -13.62
C TYR A 49 -1.73 -10.08 -12.46
N MET A 50 -0.50 -9.78 -12.02
CA MET A 50 -0.24 -8.76 -11.00
C MET A 50 -0.70 -7.37 -11.43
N CYS A 51 -0.74 -7.07 -12.73
CA CYS A 51 -1.28 -5.80 -13.26
C CYS A 51 -2.71 -5.51 -12.80
N GLY A 52 -3.52 -6.54 -12.50
CA GLY A 52 -4.92 -6.41 -12.11
C GLY A 52 -5.23 -6.78 -10.66
N MET A 53 -4.33 -7.50 -9.99
CA MET A 53 -4.59 -8.03 -8.64
C MET A 53 -4.77 -6.92 -7.61
N TRP A 54 -3.95 -5.86 -7.69
CA TRP A 54 -3.95 -4.73 -6.79
C TRP A 54 -5.24 -3.89 -6.84
N ALA A 55 -6.04 -4.03 -7.90
CA ALA A 55 -7.30 -3.31 -8.03
C ALA A 55 -8.31 -3.66 -6.92
N ILE A 56 -8.34 -4.92 -6.46
CA ILE A 56 -9.27 -5.37 -5.42
C ILE A 56 -8.89 -4.79 -4.05
N PRO A 57 -7.64 -4.95 -3.55
CA PRO A 57 -7.19 -4.28 -2.32
C PRO A 57 -7.45 -2.78 -2.30
N PHE A 58 -7.10 -2.06 -3.38
CA PHE A 58 -7.30 -0.62 -3.44
C PHE A 58 -8.77 -0.23 -3.39
N LEU A 59 -9.63 -0.96 -4.09
CA LEU A 59 -11.06 -0.73 -4.02
C LEU A 59 -11.59 -0.90 -2.60
N LEU A 60 -11.17 -1.96 -1.89
CA LEU A 60 -11.60 -2.23 -0.52
C LEU A 60 -11.10 -1.14 0.44
N ILE A 61 -9.83 -0.75 0.35
CA ILE A 61 -9.26 0.35 1.14
C ILE A 61 -10.08 1.62 0.94
N LEU A 62 -10.33 2.02 -0.31
CA LEU A 62 -11.10 3.23 -0.62
C LEU A 62 -12.55 3.15 -0.15
N SER A 63 -13.21 1.99 -0.33
CA SER A 63 -14.61 1.81 0.02
C SER A 63 -14.83 1.82 1.54
N ILE A 64 -13.99 1.09 2.29
CA ILE A 64 -14.12 0.95 3.75
C ILE A 64 -13.72 2.26 4.45
N SER A 65 -12.63 2.90 4.02
CA SER A 65 -12.21 4.18 4.60
C SER A 65 -13.23 5.29 4.36
N SER A 66 -13.84 5.35 3.16
CA SER A 66 -14.90 6.30 2.83
C SER A 66 -16.19 6.04 3.63
N PHE A 67 -16.46 4.78 3.99
CA PHE A 67 -17.60 4.43 4.84
C PHE A 67 -17.40 4.90 6.28
N SER A 68 -16.18 4.76 6.82
CA SER A 68 -15.84 5.17 8.19
C SER A 68 -16.09 6.67 8.46
N SER A 69 -15.94 7.52 7.44
CA SER A 69 -16.29 8.95 7.49
C SER A 69 -17.76 9.21 7.85
N SER A 70 -18.67 8.31 7.46
CA SER A 70 -20.10 8.47 7.71
C SER A 70 -20.47 8.15 9.16
N THR A 71 -19.67 7.35 9.85
CA THR A 71 -19.91 6.94 11.25
C THR A 71 -19.32 7.93 12.25
N THR A 72 -18.28 8.68 11.88
CA THR A 72 -17.67 9.69 12.77
C THR A 72 -18.59 10.90 13.02
N CYS A 73 -19.63 11.09 12.19
CA CYS A 73 -20.69 12.07 12.41
C CYS A 73 -21.65 11.71 13.57
N PHE A 74 -21.54 10.52 14.19
CA PHE A 74 -22.35 10.15 15.36
C PHE A 74 -21.66 10.43 16.72
N GLY A 75 -20.45 10.99 16.73
CA GLY A 75 -19.60 11.03 17.93
C GLY A 75 -19.15 12.39 18.42
N ASN A 76 -19.63 13.53 17.88
CA ASN A 76 -19.10 14.84 18.28
C ASN A 76 -20.09 16.03 18.12
N ASP A 77 -21.40 15.77 18.19
CA ASP A 77 -22.42 16.79 17.90
C ASP A 77 -22.66 17.82 19.04
N ASP A 78 -22.07 17.67 20.22
CA ASP A 78 -22.34 18.59 21.33
C ASP A 78 -21.47 19.87 21.33
N GLN A 79 -20.43 19.99 20.48
CA GLN A 79 -19.55 21.18 20.47
C GLN A 79 -19.60 22.04 19.19
N GLN A 80 -20.23 21.58 18.10
CA GLN A 80 -20.23 22.32 16.82
C GLN A 80 -21.42 23.29 16.66
N LEU A 81 -22.42 23.26 17.54
CA LEU A 81 -23.63 24.08 17.42
C LEU A 81 -23.50 25.52 17.95
N GLN A 82 -22.39 25.93 18.58
CA GLN A 82 -22.27 27.28 19.14
C GLN A 82 -21.39 28.27 18.37
N ASN A 83 -20.62 27.85 17.33
CA ASN A 83 -19.63 28.75 16.71
C ASN A 83 -19.71 28.86 15.18
N LYS A 84 -20.92 28.79 14.62
CA LYS A 84 -21.13 28.98 13.16
C LYS A 84 -22.37 29.80 12.86
N LYS A 85 -22.38 31.03 13.38
CA LYS A 85 -23.20 32.11 12.82
C LYS A 85 -22.27 33.06 12.07
N GLU A 86 -22.63 33.30 10.80
CA GLU A 86 -22.17 34.38 9.91
C GLU A 86 -20.99 34.07 8.96
N THR A 87 -21.32 33.64 7.73
CA THR A 87 -21.16 34.42 6.48
C THR A 87 -21.55 33.59 5.25
N PRO A 88 -22.26 34.17 4.25
CA PRO A 88 -22.52 33.52 2.96
C PRO A 88 -21.36 33.85 2.01
N ILE A 89 -20.19 33.25 2.23
CA ILE A 89 -19.15 33.22 1.19
C ILE A 89 -19.31 31.90 0.45
N ILE A 90 -19.47 31.99 -0.87
CA ILE A 90 -19.43 30.87 -1.79
C ILE A 90 -18.12 30.11 -1.50
N LYS A 91 -18.22 29.03 -0.73
CA LYS A 91 -17.14 28.06 -0.55
C LYS A 91 -16.95 27.40 -1.91
N ILE A 92 -16.03 27.91 -2.72
CA ILE A 92 -15.42 27.13 -3.79
C ILE A 92 -14.66 26.01 -3.08
N GLY A 93 -15.36 24.89 -2.85
CA GLY A 93 -14.98 23.84 -1.93
C GLY A 93 -13.62 23.25 -2.26
N TYR A 94 -12.63 23.63 -1.44
CA TYR A 94 -11.34 22.95 -1.29
C TYR A 94 -11.43 21.96 -0.10
N ASP A 95 -12.64 21.48 0.20
CA ASP A 95 -12.99 20.73 1.42
C ASP A 95 -12.94 19.20 1.18
N ASP A 96 -12.04 18.73 0.31
CA ASP A 96 -11.98 17.30 -0.07
C ASP A 96 -10.72 16.57 0.42
N GLU A 97 -10.04 17.12 1.42
CA GLU A 97 -8.92 16.44 2.08
C GLU A 97 -9.42 15.33 3.02
N PRO A 98 -8.74 14.16 3.07
CA PRO A 98 -9.13 13.09 3.99
C PRO A 98 -8.90 13.51 5.44
N ASN A 99 -9.83 13.18 6.32
CA ASN A 99 -9.64 13.36 7.76
C ASN A 99 -8.54 12.42 8.28
N VAL A 100 -7.91 12.78 9.40
CA VAL A 100 -6.89 11.93 10.03
C VAL A 100 -7.46 10.57 10.42
N SER A 101 -8.70 10.51 10.89
CA SER A 101 -9.40 9.24 11.19
C SER A 101 -9.56 8.35 9.95
N GLU A 102 -9.82 8.94 8.78
CA GLU A 102 -9.94 8.20 7.52
C GLU A 102 -8.58 7.66 7.07
N LEU A 103 -7.52 8.45 7.22
CA LEU A 103 -6.15 8.02 6.92
C LEU A 103 -5.73 6.86 7.83
N LEU A 104 -6.04 6.94 9.13
CA LEU A 104 -5.79 5.87 10.08
C LEU A 104 -6.60 4.62 9.74
N CYS A 105 -7.87 4.78 9.37
CA CYS A 105 -8.70 3.67 8.91
C CYS A 105 -8.11 3.04 7.65
N ALA A 106 -7.67 3.84 6.67
CA ALA A 106 -7.05 3.34 5.45
C ALA A 106 -5.75 2.58 5.71
N ALA A 107 -4.90 3.07 6.61
CA ALA A 107 -3.70 2.35 7.06
C ALA A 107 -4.04 1.02 7.72
N ALA A 108 -5.01 1.01 8.64
CA ALA A 108 -5.43 -0.20 9.35
C ALA A 108 -6.04 -1.24 8.39
N VAL A 109 -6.88 -0.80 7.45
CA VAL A 109 -7.48 -1.65 6.43
C VAL A 109 -6.42 -2.20 5.49
N ALA A 110 -5.44 -1.39 5.08
CA ALA A 110 -4.32 -1.86 4.25
C ALA A 110 -3.51 -2.95 4.98
N LEU A 111 -3.11 -2.70 6.22
CA LEU A 111 -2.40 -3.69 7.04
C LEU A 111 -3.21 -4.98 7.22
N ALA A 112 -4.53 -4.87 7.43
CA ALA A 112 -5.39 -6.04 7.54
C ALA A 112 -5.45 -6.82 6.22
N ILE A 113 -5.65 -6.15 5.09
CA ILE A 113 -5.75 -6.80 3.77
C ILE A 113 -4.43 -7.46 3.40
N PHE A 114 -3.31 -6.73 3.44
CA PHE A 114 -2.03 -7.27 3.00
C PHE A 114 -1.43 -8.26 4.01
N GLY A 115 -1.56 -7.98 5.31
CA GLY A 115 -1.17 -8.92 6.36
C GLY A 115 -1.95 -10.25 6.31
N THR A 116 -3.24 -10.23 5.98
CA THR A 116 -4.02 -11.47 5.77
C THR A 116 -3.73 -12.12 4.42
N ALA A 117 -3.51 -11.34 3.36
CA ALA A 117 -3.17 -11.84 2.03
C ALA A 117 -1.93 -12.75 2.07
N GLU A 118 -0.89 -12.34 2.81
CA GLU A 118 0.34 -13.12 2.94
C GLU A 118 0.11 -14.51 3.56
N HIS A 119 -0.80 -14.61 4.54
CA HIS A 119 -1.15 -15.89 5.17
C HIS A 119 -2.00 -16.78 4.25
N ILE A 120 -2.88 -16.18 3.45
CA ILE A 120 -3.85 -16.89 2.60
C ILE A 120 -3.25 -17.31 1.26
N LEU A 121 -2.30 -16.55 0.73
CA LEU A 121 -1.79 -16.72 -0.65
C LEU A 121 -0.54 -17.62 -0.69
N ARG A 122 0.09 -17.91 0.46
CA ARG A 122 1.16 -18.89 0.58
C ARG A 122 0.71 -20.31 0.20
N PRO A 123 -0.40 -20.88 0.69
CA PRO A 123 -0.86 -22.20 0.24
C PRO A 123 -1.16 -22.29 -1.26
N LEU A 124 -1.42 -21.13 -1.91
CA LEU A 124 -1.78 -21.04 -3.32
C LEU A 124 -0.57 -20.88 -4.25
N ASN A 125 0.65 -20.82 -3.71
CA ASN A 125 1.90 -20.67 -4.45
C ASN A 125 1.90 -19.52 -5.49
N ILE A 126 1.26 -18.39 -5.16
CA ILE A 126 1.17 -17.26 -6.10
C ILE A 126 2.44 -16.39 -6.00
N TRP A 127 2.92 -16.12 -4.79
CA TRP A 127 4.22 -15.53 -4.51
C TRP A 127 4.73 -15.98 -3.14
N HIS A 128 6.05 -15.94 -2.95
CA HIS A 128 6.66 -16.20 -1.66
C HIS A 128 7.84 -15.26 -1.40
N ALA A 129 8.04 -14.95 -0.12
CA ALA A 129 9.27 -14.37 0.36
C ALA A 129 10.44 -15.34 0.14
N ARG A 130 11.57 -14.86 -0.39
CA ARG A 130 12.79 -15.66 -0.52
C ARG A 130 13.51 -15.71 0.83
N GLU A 131 13.44 -16.87 1.49
CA GLU A 131 14.00 -17.13 2.83
C GLU A 131 15.53 -16.89 2.92
N GLU A 132 16.26 -16.92 1.80
CA GLU A 132 17.73 -16.72 1.77
C GLU A 132 18.19 -15.27 2.02
N ASN A 133 17.31 -14.27 1.93
CA ASN A 133 17.65 -12.84 2.05
C ASN A 133 16.83 -12.11 3.14
N ILE A 134 16.04 -12.84 3.95
CA ILE A 134 15.13 -12.26 4.96
C ILE A 134 15.36 -12.97 6.29
N THR A 135 15.85 -12.20 7.26
CA THR A 135 16.19 -12.62 8.63
C THR A 135 14.99 -12.45 9.56
N HIS A 136 14.16 -11.41 9.36
CA HIS A 136 12.95 -11.15 10.16
C HIS A 136 11.68 -11.57 9.45
N MET A 137 11.42 -12.87 9.51
CA MET A 137 10.09 -13.39 9.21
C MET A 137 9.23 -13.33 10.47
N MET A 138 8.09 -12.64 10.44
CA MET A 138 7.10 -12.79 11.52
C MET A 138 6.37 -14.11 11.29
N GLY A 139 6.93 -15.16 11.89
CA GLY A 139 6.53 -16.54 11.63
C GLY A 139 6.99 -17.05 10.26
N PRO A 140 6.39 -18.13 9.73
CA PRO A 140 6.85 -18.80 8.51
C PRO A 140 6.56 -18.08 7.19
N SER A 141 5.97 -16.88 7.22
CA SER A 141 5.14 -16.45 6.08
C SER A 141 5.24 -14.99 5.65
N ALA A 142 5.66 -14.02 6.49
CA ALA A 142 5.54 -12.60 6.13
C ALA A 142 6.83 -11.79 6.36
N ALA A 143 7.23 -11.05 5.34
CA ALA A 143 8.35 -10.12 5.41
C ALA A 143 7.97 -8.86 6.19
N MET A 144 8.51 -8.70 7.40
CA MET A 144 8.11 -7.64 8.33
C MET A 144 8.35 -6.23 7.80
N TYR A 145 9.35 -6.06 6.93
CA TYR A 145 9.66 -4.77 6.35
C TYR A 145 8.56 -4.26 5.40
N VAL A 146 7.65 -5.10 4.93
CA VAL A 146 6.61 -4.68 3.98
C VAL A 146 5.46 -3.96 4.70
N LEU A 147 5.17 -4.31 5.96
CA LEU A 147 4.02 -3.77 6.72
C LEU A 147 4.04 -2.24 6.87
N PRO A 148 5.15 -1.58 7.24
CA PRO A 148 5.18 -0.11 7.30
C PRO A 148 4.91 0.55 5.95
N ALA A 149 5.41 -0.06 4.86
CA ALA A 149 5.19 0.45 3.51
C ALA A 149 3.73 0.28 3.06
N GLU A 150 3.09 -0.84 3.41
CA GLU A 150 1.68 -1.11 3.12
C GLU A 150 0.72 -0.19 3.88
N ALA A 151 1.01 0.11 5.15
CA ALA A 151 0.24 1.09 5.91
C ALA A 151 0.27 2.47 5.24
N LEU A 152 1.47 2.91 4.82
CA LEU A 152 1.65 4.17 4.10
C LEU A 152 0.96 4.15 2.73
N LEU A 153 0.99 3.02 2.01
CA LEU A 153 0.28 2.84 0.75
C LEU A 153 -1.23 3.04 0.92
N GLY A 154 -1.82 2.50 2.00
CA GLY A 154 -3.22 2.72 2.36
C GLY A 154 -3.57 4.20 2.52
N CYS A 155 -2.74 4.97 3.24
CA CYS A 155 -2.93 6.41 3.36
C CYS A 155 -2.78 7.13 2.02
N ALA A 156 -1.74 6.78 1.25
CA ALA A 156 -1.39 7.46 0.00
C ALA A 156 -2.44 7.28 -1.09
N ILE A 157 -3.03 6.08 -1.20
CA ILE A 157 -4.06 5.79 -2.20
C ILE A 157 -5.34 6.59 -1.90
N LEU A 158 -5.75 6.66 -0.62
CA LEU A 158 -6.92 7.44 -0.20
C LEU A 158 -6.70 8.94 -0.45
N PHE A 159 -5.57 9.47 0.01
CA PHE A 159 -5.23 10.88 -0.16
C PHE A 159 -5.20 11.28 -1.64
N THR A 160 -4.54 10.47 -2.46
CA THR A 160 -4.43 10.74 -3.89
C THR A 160 -5.80 10.68 -4.56
N TYR A 161 -6.58 9.61 -4.29
CA TYR A 161 -7.92 9.44 -4.84
C TYR A 161 -8.80 10.66 -4.58
N ARG A 162 -8.85 11.16 -3.34
CA ARG A 162 -9.68 12.33 -3.01
C ARG A 162 -9.25 13.59 -3.76
N LYS A 163 -7.94 13.81 -3.95
CA LYS A 163 -7.44 14.97 -4.70
C LYS A 163 -7.69 14.88 -6.20
N VAL A 164 -7.64 13.68 -6.79
CA VAL A 164 -7.69 13.51 -8.25
C VAL A 164 -9.04 13.01 -8.79
N ARG A 165 -9.96 12.52 -7.94
CA ARG A 165 -11.24 11.93 -8.39
C ARG A 165 -12.04 12.86 -9.29
N ASN A 166 -12.08 14.16 -8.96
CA ASN A 166 -12.82 15.20 -9.67
C ASN A 166 -12.03 15.87 -10.80
N ARG A 167 -10.82 15.36 -11.11
CA ARG A 167 -9.92 15.92 -12.12
C ARG A 167 -9.88 15.05 -13.37
N CYS A 168 -9.29 15.59 -14.44
CA CYS A 168 -9.12 14.85 -15.70
C CYS A 168 -8.14 13.68 -15.53
N PHE A 169 -8.15 12.77 -16.50
CA PHE A 169 -7.37 11.53 -16.49
C PHE A 169 -5.87 11.74 -16.25
N ILE A 170 -5.28 12.83 -16.76
CA ILE A 170 -3.86 13.14 -16.60
C ILE A 170 -3.47 13.33 -15.12
N TYR A 171 -4.30 14.00 -14.32
CA TYR A 171 -4.04 14.12 -12.88
C TYR A 171 -4.15 12.78 -12.16
N GLN A 172 -5.04 11.90 -12.62
CA GLN A 172 -5.14 10.55 -12.06
C GLN A 172 -3.91 9.73 -12.39
N PHE A 173 -3.44 9.78 -13.64
CA PHE A 173 -2.21 9.11 -14.09
C PHE A 173 -0.99 9.55 -13.27
N PHE A 174 -0.74 10.86 -13.16
CA PHE A 174 0.38 11.35 -12.35
C PHE A 174 0.18 11.09 -10.85
N GLY A 175 -1.06 11.06 -10.37
CA GLY A 175 -1.38 10.66 -9.00
C GLY A 175 -0.99 9.19 -8.74
N CYS A 176 -1.39 8.27 -9.61
CA CYS A 176 -1.01 6.86 -9.53
C CYS A 176 0.51 6.67 -9.59
N LEU A 177 1.18 7.39 -10.50
CA LEU A 177 2.64 7.38 -10.62
C LEU A 177 3.31 7.84 -9.30
N ALA A 178 2.80 8.90 -8.68
CA ALA A 178 3.32 9.41 -7.42
C ALA A 178 3.12 8.41 -6.27
N VAL A 179 1.95 7.77 -6.18
CA VAL A 179 1.68 6.71 -5.19
C VAL A 179 2.64 5.54 -5.38
N MET A 180 2.87 5.12 -6.62
CA MET A 180 3.82 4.06 -6.94
C MET A 180 5.24 4.43 -6.50
N LEU A 181 5.74 5.64 -6.84
CA LEU A 181 7.09 6.07 -6.47
C LEU A 181 7.25 6.15 -4.96
N MET A 182 6.24 6.68 -4.27
CA MET A 182 6.20 6.74 -2.81
C MET A 182 6.25 5.33 -2.22
N TYR A 183 5.46 4.39 -2.74
CA TYR A 183 5.42 3.02 -2.23
C TYR A 183 6.75 2.29 -2.44
N THR A 184 7.36 2.38 -3.63
CA THR A 184 8.70 1.83 -3.89
C THR A 184 9.74 2.44 -2.95
N GLY A 185 9.70 3.76 -2.73
CA GLY A 185 10.59 4.43 -1.78
C GLY A 185 10.38 3.95 -0.33
N SER A 186 9.13 3.80 0.10
CA SER A 186 8.78 3.28 1.42
C SER A 186 9.25 1.83 1.61
N LEU A 187 9.12 0.98 0.59
CA LEU A 187 9.66 -0.38 0.61
C LEU A 187 11.18 -0.38 0.79
N ALA A 188 11.89 0.44 0.00
CA ALA A 188 13.34 0.54 0.08
C ALA A 188 13.81 1.03 1.46
N ILE A 189 13.17 2.07 2.01
CA ILE A 189 13.53 2.60 3.34
C ILE A 189 13.22 1.57 4.43
N SER A 190 12.04 0.96 4.38
CA SER A 190 11.64 -0.03 5.38
C SER A 190 12.56 -1.25 5.37
N PHE A 191 12.96 -1.72 4.19
CA PHE A 191 13.97 -2.77 4.04
C PHE A 191 15.34 -2.36 4.61
N LEU A 192 15.81 -1.14 4.31
CA LEU A 192 17.08 -0.65 4.84
C LEU A 192 17.09 -0.52 6.37
N LEU A 193 15.96 -0.15 6.97
CA LEU A 193 15.85 0.05 8.41
C LEU A 193 15.71 -1.27 9.18
N LEU A 194 14.91 -2.20 8.66
CA LEU A 194 14.54 -3.41 9.38
C LEU A 194 15.39 -4.63 9.03
N GLU A 195 15.84 -4.74 7.78
CA GLU A 195 16.51 -5.96 7.30
C GLU A 195 18.04 -5.78 7.22
N ARG A 196 18.49 -4.66 6.65
CA ARG A 196 19.93 -4.47 6.35
C ARG A 196 20.83 -4.33 7.57
N GLN A 197 20.31 -3.91 8.72
CA GLN A 197 21.15 -3.69 9.91
C GLN A 197 21.65 -4.99 10.54
N GLU A 198 20.94 -6.09 10.36
CA GLU A 198 21.23 -7.34 11.08
C GLU A 198 22.06 -8.34 10.26
N ILE A 199 21.93 -8.35 8.93
CA ILE A 199 22.83 -9.11 8.04
C ILE A 199 24.29 -8.72 8.30
N MET A 200 24.57 -7.44 8.58
CA MET A 200 25.92 -7.00 8.93
C MET A 200 26.38 -7.48 10.32
N GLN A 201 25.47 -7.65 11.28
CA GLN A 201 25.81 -8.17 12.61
C GLN A 201 26.12 -9.66 12.56
N ASP A 202 25.33 -10.45 11.83
CA ASP A 202 25.54 -11.90 11.69
C ASP A 202 26.84 -12.22 10.95
N VAL A 203 27.16 -11.49 9.87
CA VAL A 203 28.44 -11.64 9.16
C VAL A 203 29.61 -11.26 10.06
N PHE A 204 29.48 -10.20 10.87
CA PHE A 204 30.51 -9.80 11.81
C PHE A 204 30.75 -10.88 12.88
N ILE A 205 29.69 -11.41 13.49
CA ILE A 205 29.79 -12.48 14.51
C ILE A 205 30.41 -13.75 13.91
N ARG A 206 30.01 -14.16 12.71
CA ARG A 206 30.53 -15.37 12.05
C ARG A 206 32.00 -15.26 11.64
N SER A 207 32.47 -14.05 11.31
CA SER A 207 33.89 -13.82 11.04
C SER A 207 34.75 -13.98 12.30
N THR A 208 34.24 -13.55 13.47
CA THR A 208 34.95 -13.68 14.74
C THR A 208 34.98 -15.11 15.28
N SER A 209 34.00 -15.96 14.96
CA SER A 209 33.92 -17.35 15.45
C SER A 209 34.71 -18.38 14.63
N SER A 210 35.26 -18.00 13.46
CA SER A 210 36.06 -18.90 12.60
C SER A 210 37.58 -18.75 12.81
N SER A 211 37.98 -17.89 13.75
CA SER A 211 39.37 -17.55 14.04
C SER A 211 39.93 -18.23 15.29
N ASP A 212 39.14 -19.10 15.95
CA ASP A 212 39.52 -19.95 17.09
C ASP A 212 39.52 -21.43 16.67
#